data_AF-A0A3S4LR98-F1
#
_entry.id   AF-A0A3S4LR98-F1
#
_cell.length_a   1.000
_cell.length_b   1.000
_cell.length_c   1.000
_cell.angle_alpha   90.00
_cell.angle_beta   90.00
_cell.angle_gamma   90.00
#
_symmetry.space_group_name_H-M   'P 1'
#
loop_
_entity.id
_entity.type
_entity.pdbx_description
1 polymer ?
#
loop_
_entity_poly.entity_id
_entity_poly.type
_entity_poly.pdbx_seq_one_letter_code
_entity_poly.pdbx_strand_id
1 'polypeptide(L)'
;MLVVPLGVVGALLAASLRGLNNDVYFQVGLLTTIGLSAKNAILIVEFAKDLMEKEGRGLIEATLEASRMRLRPILMTSLAFISRGNAVSYQSWRR
;
A
#
# COMPACT_ATOMS: atom_id res chain seq x y z
N MET A 1 4.22 11.39 7.96
CA MET A 1 5.70 11.27 7.99
C MET A 1 6.23 10.21 8.95
N LEU A 2 5.44 9.72 9.92
CA LEU A 2 5.84 8.63 10.84
C LEU A 2 5.80 7.21 10.25
N VAL A 3 5.26 7.03 9.04
CA VAL A 3 5.21 5.73 8.33
C VAL A 3 6.55 5.36 7.68
N VAL A 4 7.39 6.37 7.39
CA VAL A 4 8.63 6.19 6.64
C VAL A 4 9.64 5.30 7.39
N PRO A 5 9.89 5.48 8.70
CA PRO A 5 10.83 4.63 9.43
C PRO A 5 10.37 3.17 9.52
N LEU A 6 9.07 2.93 9.68
CA LEU A 6 8.47 1.59 9.73
C LEU A 6 8.63 0.85 8.40
N GLY A 7 8.45 1.56 7.28
CA GLY A 7 8.66 1.00 5.94
C GLY A 7 10.13 0.65 5.67
N VAL A 8 11.06 1.51 6.11
CA VAL A 8 12.50 1.31 5.93
C VAL A 8 13.00 0.11 6.73
N VAL A 9 12.57 -0.03 7.99
CA VAL A 9 12.96 -1.17 8.84
C VAL A 9 12.41 -2.49 8.30
N GLY A 10 11.15 -2.52 7.85
CA GLY A 10 10.55 -3.71 7.25
C GLY A 10 11.20 -4.11 5.93
N ALA A 11 11.56 -3.13 5.10
CA ALA A 11 12.27 -3.34 3.83
C ALA A 11 13.69 -3.89 4.04
N LEU A 12 14.43 -3.35 5.02
CA LEU A 12 15.76 -3.83 5.37
C LEU A 12 15.73 -5.26 5.91
N LEU A 13 14.81 -5.57 6.83
CA LEU A 13 14.66 -6.93 7.37
C LEU A 13 14.29 -7.94 6.28
N ALA A 14 13.36 -7.59 5.38
CA ALA A 14 12.96 -8.46 4.28
C ALA A 14 14.06 -8.65 3.23
N ALA A 15 14.87 -7.61 2.97
CA ALA A 15 16.01 -7.68 2.06
C ALA A 15 17.15 -8.53 2.64
N SER A 16 17.46 -8.37 3.93
CA SER A 16 18.46 -9.17 4.64
C SER A 16 18.08 -10.66 4.72
N LEU A 17 16.79 -10.97 4.91
CA LEU A 17 16.30 -12.37 4.94
C LEU A 17 16.25 -13.04 3.56
N ARG A 18 16.10 -12.27 2.47
CA ARG A 18 16.04 -12.81 1.09
C ARG A 18 17.37 -12.77 0.34
N GLY A 19 18.43 -12.19 0.89
CA GLY A 19 19.75 -12.11 0.24
C GLY A 19 19.73 -11.34 -1.09
N LEU A 20 18.73 -10.48 -1.29
CA LEU A 20 18.57 -9.69 -2.51
C LEU A 20 19.39 -8.40 -2.38
N ASN A 21 20.25 -8.15 -3.37
CA ASN A 21 20.94 -6.86 -3.50
C ASN A 21 19.90 -5.73 -3.54
N ASN A 22 20.19 -4.62 -2.84
CA ASN A 22 19.39 -3.39 -2.88
C ASN A 22 19.59 -2.69 -4.23
N ASP A 23 19.19 -3.36 -5.31
CA ASP A 23 19.31 -2.87 -6.68
C ASP A 23 18.19 -1.86 -7.00
N VAL A 24 18.42 -1.06 -8.03
CA VAL A 24 17.47 -0.04 -8.54
C VAL A 24 16.06 -0.61 -8.74
N TYR A 25 15.93 -1.89 -9.08
CA TYR A 25 14.65 -2.59 -9.18
C TYR A 25 13.87 -2.68 -7.86
N PHE A 26 14.54 -2.89 -6.72
CA PHE A 26 13.91 -2.90 -5.40
C PHE A 26 13.41 -1.49 -5.03
N GLN A 27 14.22 -0.46 -5.29
CA GLN A 27 13.85 0.93 -5.04
C GLN A 27 12.66 1.36 -5.88
N VAL A 28 12.63 1.05 -7.18
CA VAL A 28 11.50 1.36 -8.08
C VAL A 28 10.24 0.60 -7.66
N GLY A 29 10.38 -0.66 -7.23
CA GLY A 29 9.28 -1.45 -6.67
C GLY A 29 8.67 -0.80 -5.43
N LEU A 30 9.52 -0.37 -4.48
CA LEU A 30 9.12 0.31 -3.25
C LEU A 30 8.42 1.64 -3.53
N LEU A 31 8.96 2.44 -4.45
CA LEU A 31 8.41 3.73 -4.86
C LEU A 31 7.01 3.56 -5.48
N THR A 32 6.82 2.50 -6.27
CA THR A 32 5.52 2.14 -6.84
C THR A 32 4.51 1.72 -5.76
N THR A 33 4.93 0.91 -4.77
CA THR A 33 4.06 0.52 -3.65
C THR A 33 3.63 1.71 -2.79
N ILE A 34 4.56 2.64 -2.52
CA ILE A 34 4.28 3.87 -1.80
C ILE A 34 3.26 4.72 -2.55
N GLY A 35 3.42 4.89 -3.87
CA GLY A 35 2.47 5.64 -4.71
C GLY A 35 1.06 5.03 -4.73
N LEU A 36 0.97 3.70 -4.83
CA LEU A 36 -0.31 2.98 -4.82
C LEU A 36 -1.02 3.12 -3.46
N SER A 37 -0.26 3.00 -2.37
CA SER A 37 -0.77 3.18 -1.01
C SER A 37 -1.23 4.63 -0.76
N ALA A 38 -0.44 5.61 -1.18
CA ALA A 38 -0.76 7.04 -1.05
C ALA A 38 -2.06 7.40 -1.79
N LYS A 39 -2.23 6.92 -3.03
CA LYS A 39 -3.47 7.17 -3.80
C LYS A 39 -4.70 6.57 -3.12
N ASN A 40 -4.57 5.36 -2.56
CA ASN A 40 -5.66 4.72 -1.82
C ASN A 40 -5.99 5.48 -0.53
N ALA A 41 -4.99 6.00 0.18
CA ALA A 41 -5.18 6.79 1.40
C ALA A 41 -5.83 8.15 1.13
N ILE A 42 -5.35 8.88 0.11
CA ILE A 42 -5.93 10.17 -0.30
C ILE A 42 -7.41 10.01 -0.60
N LEU A 43 -7.78 8.97 -1.33
CA LEU A 43 -9.17 8.82 -1.75
C LEU A 43 -10.11 8.41 -0.61
N ILE A 44 -9.62 7.79 0.47
CA ILE A 44 -10.44 7.56 1.68
C ILE A 44 -10.72 8.89 2.38
N VAL A 45 -9.69 9.73 2.53
CA VAL A 45 -9.83 11.03 3.19
C VAL A 45 -10.73 11.96 2.39
N GLU A 46 -10.58 11.98 1.07
CA GLU A 46 -11.41 12.77 0.17
C GLU A 46 -12.88 12.33 0.23
N PHE A 47 -13.16 11.02 0.21
CA PHE A 47 -14.53 10.51 0.30
C PHE A 47 -15.16 10.74 1.67
N ALA A 48 -14.39 10.61 2.75
CA ALA A 48 -14.85 10.92 4.10
C ALA A 48 -15.18 12.41 4.24
N LYS A 49 -14.35 13.29 3.68
CA LYS A 49 -14.60 14.73 3.66
C LYS A 49 -15.84 15.08 2.84
N ASP A 50 -16.02 14.46 1.67
CA ASP A 50 -17.20 14.64 0.83
C ASP A 50 -18.49 14.22 1.55
N LEU A 51 -18.48 13.07 2.25
CA LEU A 51 -19.61 12.61 3.08
C LEU A 51 -19.91 13.57 4.24
N MET A 52 -18.88 14.15 4.86
CA MET A 52 -19.06 15.14 5.93
C MET A 52 -19.63 16.46 5.40
N GLU A 53 -19.11 16.99 4.30
CA GLU A 53 -19.52 18.29 3.73
C GLU A 53 -20.87 18.24 3.02
N LYS A 54 -21.18 17.13 2.31
CA LYS A 54 -22.41 17.02 1.49
C LYS A 54 -23.58 16.41 2.25
N GLU A 55 -23.33 15.45 3.13
CA GLU A 55 -24.40 14.73 3.86
C GLU A 55 -24.48 15.11 5.34
N GLY A 56 -23.56 15.96 5.83
CA GLY A 56 -23.52 16.38 7.24
C GLY A 56 -23.24 15.24 8.22
N ARG A 57 -22.70 14.11 7.73
CA ARG A 57 -22.45 12.91 8.54
C ARG A 57 -21.34 13.15 9.57
N GLY A 58 -21.47 12.55 10.74
CA GLY A 58 -20.47 12.63 11.80
C GLY A 58 -19.13 12.03 11.35
N LEU A 59 -18.02 12.59 11.84
CA LEU A 59 -16.64 12.20 11.49
C LEU A 59 -16.42 10.67 11.47
N ILE A 60 -16.92 9.97 12.49
CA ILE A 60 -16.76 8.52 12.63
C ILE A 60 -17.54 7.77 11.56
N GLU A 61 -18.77 8.19 11.28
CA GLU A 61 -19.67 7.52 10.34
C GLU A 61 -19.17 7.68 8.90
N ALA A 62 -18.78 8.90 8.52
CA ALA A 62 -18.20 9.20 7.21
C ALA A 62 -16.88 8.43 6.96
N THR A 63 -16.03 8.32 7.98
CA THR A 63 -14.76 7.57 7.88
C THR A 63 -15.01 6.07 7.70
N LEU A 64 -15.99 5.50 8.42
CA LEU A 64 -16.35 4.09 8.33
C LEU A 64 -16.89 3.71 6.95
N GLU A 65 -17.72 4.58 6.39
CA GLU A 65 -18.34 4.41 5.08
C GLU A 65 -17.33 4.54 3.94
N ALA A 66 -16.48 5.57 3.99
CA ALA A 66 -15.35 5.74 3.08
C ALA A 66 -14.37 4.56 3.11
N SER A 67 -14.04 4.06 4.31
CA SER A 67 -13.16 2.91 4.48
C SER A 67 -13.76 1.63 3.91
N ARG A 68 -15.08 1.41 4.09
CA ARG A 68 -15.77 0.23 3.54
C ARG A 68 -15.79 0.20 2.02
N MET A 69 -15.99 1.34 1.35
CA MET A 69 -15.96 1.41 -0.11
C MET A 69 -14.59 1.05 -0.71
N ARG A 70 -13.51 1.31 0.03
CA ARG A 70 -12.14 1.05 -0.44
C ARG A 70 -11.54 -0.27 0.04
N LEU A 71 -12.16 -0.95 0.99
CA LEU A 71 -11.68 -2.23 1.53
C LEU A 71 -11.48 -3.30 0.43
N ARG A 72 -12.47 -3.48 -0.46
CA ARG A 72 -12.36 -4.44 -1.58
C ARG A 72 -11.22 -4.09 -2.55
N PRO A 73 -11.11 -2.85 -3.05
CA PRO A 73 -9.98 -2.42 -3.88
C PRO A 73 -8.59 -2.57 -3.22
N ILE A 74 -8.48 -2.23 -1.93
CA ILE A 74 -7.22 -2.31 -1.18
C ILE A 74 -6.78 -3.77 -1.02
N LEU A 75 -7.73 -4.67 -0.70
CA LEU A 75 -7.44 -6.11 -0.62
C LEU A 75 -7.03 -6.67 -1.98
N MET A 76 -7.76 -6.34 -3.05
CA MET A 76 -7.46 -6.82 -4.40
C MET A 76 -6.04 -6.41 -4.85
N THR A 77 -5.68 -5.15 -4.67
CA THR A 77 -4.36 -4.63 -5.07
C THR A 77 -3.23 -5.17 -4.19
N SER A 78 -3.43 -5.25 -2.89
CA SER A 78 -2.42 -5.78 -1.96
C SER A 78 -2.17 -7.28 -2.20
N LEU A 79 -3.23 -8.07 -2.42
CA LEU A 79 -3.12 -9.49 -2.74
C LEU A 79 -2.45 -9.72 -4.10
N ALA A 80 -2.81 -8.92 -5.12
CA ALA A 80 -2.16 -8.98 -6.43
C ALA A 80 -0.67 -8.64 -6.33
N PHE A 81 -0.30 -7.65 -5.51
CA PHE A 81 1.09 -7.24 -5.31
C PHE A 81 1.92 -8.32 -4.60
N ILE A 82 1.37 -8.94 -3.55
CA ILE A 82 2.02 -10.05 -2.83
C ILE A 82 2.19 -11.27 -3.76
N SER A 83 1.15 -11.63 -4.50
CA SER A 83 1.19 -12.74 -5.47
C SER A 83 2.23 -12.47 -6.58
N ARG A 84 2.29 -11.25 -7.11
CA ARG A 84 3.26 -10.84 -8.13
C ARG A 84 4.69 -10.81 -7.59
N GLY A 85 4.91 -10.38 -6.34
CA GLY A 85 6.22 -10.40 -5.69
C GLY A 85 6.79 -11.80 -5.52
N ASN A 86 5.93 -12.78 -5.22
CA ASN A 86 6.33 -14.19 -5.20
C ASN A 86 6.66 -14.74 -6.60
N ALA A 87 5.95 -14.29 -7.64
CA ALA A 87 6.26 -14.65 -9.03
C ALA A 87 7.61 -14.09 -9.52
N VAL A 88 7.95 -12.85 -9.17
CA VAL A 88 9.26 -12.22 -9.50
C VAL A 88 10.40 -12.93 -8.76
N SER A 89 10.20 -13.29 -7.49
CA SER A 89 11.18 -14.06 -6.72
C SER A 89 11.42 -15.45 -7.35
N TYR A 90 10.35 -16.13 -7.79
CA TYR A 90 10.44 -17.44 -8.47
C TYR A 90 11.13 -17.38 -9.84
N GLN A 91 11.03 -16.26 -10.55
CA GLN A 91 11.61 -16.10 -11.89
C GLN A 91 13.09 -15.74 -11.84
N SER A 92 13.57 -15.16 -10.72
CA SER A 92 15.00 -14.95 -10.44
C SER A 92 15.76 -16.22 -10.04
N TRP A 93 15.08 -17.24 -9.52
CA TRP A 93 15.69 -18.54 -9.14
C TRP A 93 15.74 -19.55 -10.31
N ARG A 94 15.10 -19.23 -11.45
CA ARG A 94 15.03 -20.10 -12.64
C ARG A 94 15.97 -19.65 -13.76
N ARG A 95 16.86 -18.69 -13.49
CA ARG A 95 18.00 -18.32 -14.33
C ARG A 95 19.28 -18.47 -13.52
#